data_AF-A0A812NDR8-F1
#
_entry.id   AF-A0A812NDR8-F1
#
_cell.length_a   1.000
_cell.length_b   1.000
_cell.length_c   1.000
_cell.angle_alpha   90.00
_cell.angle_beta   90.00
_cell.angle_gamma   90.00
#
_symmetry.space_group_name_H-M   'P 1'
#
loop_
_entity.id
_entity.type
_entity.pdbx_description
1 polymer ?
#
loop_
_entity_poly.entity_id
_entity_poly.type
_entity_poly.pdbx_seq_one_letter_code
_entity_poly.pdbx_strand_id
1 'polypeptide(L)'
;MLDNINAERRGEQVDRILLKHTVNMLVELGVQGKNVYRECFEDQFLDHTRKFYQDESKQYISQNPCSDYLKKAEKRIREEKTRVENYLHESTMEKIQELCDEEWILVHYKTLIHMENSGCAWMFEHDKVPDLERMYALFSRVPLTLKEVQKVMMDCMCEAGRDVLNDPEKVKDPVSFITAILHLKHKYDRFVKESFKESKDFQLALKQAFESFLNKDTRTAQYLSLYVDDQFRKGLKGMSSDADVDAALEQVVTVFRFLQDKDVFENFYKQHLARRLLTGQLQPWSHLCRSNQRKDIHFAGSVRPWLPDNSDTIPEEL
;
A
#
# COMPACT_ATOMS: atom_id res chain seq x y z
N MET A 1 11.66 42.04 10.25
CA MET A 1 12.23 40.71 9.94
C MET A 1 11.15 39.69 9.65
N LEU A 2 10.18 39.49 10.56
CA LEU A 2 9.05 38.58 10.37
C LEU A 2 8.21 38.90 9.11
N ASP A 3 7.98 40.19 8.83
CA ASP A 3 7.24 40.61 7.63
C ASP A 3 7.96 40.23 6.32
N ASN A 4 9.29 40.34 6.28
CA ASN A 4 10.09 39.89 5.13
C ASN A 4 9.95 38.38 4.96
N ILE A 5 9.97 37.60 6.04
CA ILE A 5 9.78 36.15 5.95
C ILE A 5 8.39 35.81 5.41
N ASN A 6 7.35 36.53 5.85
CA ASN A 6 5.99 36.35 5.33
C ASN A 6 5.85 36.80 3.87
N ALA A 7 6.55 37.86 3.46
CA ALA A 7 6.66 38.30 2.07
C ALA A 7 7.32 37.21 1.21
N GLU A 8 8.41 36.60 1.68
CA GLU A 8 9.07 35.49 1.00
C GLU A 8 8.14 34.28 0.87
N ARG A 9 7.32 33.97 1.89
CA ARG A 9 6.30 32.89 1.81
C ARG A 9 5.22 33.17 0.77
N ARG A 10 4.95 34.44 0.45
CA ARG A 10 4.04 34.86 -0.63
C ARG A 10 4.73 34.90 -2.00
N GLY A 11 6.04 34.65 -2.07
CA GLY A 11 6.83 34.63 -3.29
C GLY A 11 7.52 35.96 -3.62
N GLU A 12 7.52 36.92 -2.70
CA GLU A 12 8.23 38.19 -2.86
C GLU A 12 9.74 37.97 -2.67
N GLN A 13 10.58 38.72 -3.40
CA GLN A 13 12.03 38.66 -3.22
C GLN A 13 12.45 39.40 -1.95
N VAL A 14 13.32 38.78 -1.17
CA VAL A 14 13.86 39.35 0.06
C VAL A 14 15.38 39.30 0.08
N ASP A 15 15.99 40.27 0.74
CA ASP A 15 17.43 40.27 0.96
C ASP A 15 17.81 39.23 2.04
N ARG A 16 18.13 38.03 1.56
CA ARG A 16 18.55 36.91 2.41
C ARG A 16 19.87 37.17 3.13
N ILE A 17 20.75 38.00 2.56
CA ILE A 17 22.04 38.33 3.17
C ILE A 17 21.79 39.23 4.39
N LEU A 18 20.94 40.24 4.24
CA LEU A 18 20.52 41.10 5.36
C LEU A 18 19.86 40.29 6.49
N LEU A 19 18.95 39.37 6.14
CA LEU A 19 18.32 38.48 7.12
C LEU A 19 19.35 37.63 7.87
N LYS A 20 20.31 37.05 7.14
CA LYS A 20 21.38 36.23 7.73
C LYS A 20 22.27 37.04 8.68
N HIS A 21 22.70 38.24 8.27
CA HIS A 21 23.49 39.11 9.15
C HIS A 21 22.71 39.52 10.40
N THR A 22 21.40 39.77 10.27
CA THR A 22 20.54 40.11 11.40
C THR A 22 20.39 38.93 12.38
N VAL A 23 20.20 37.70 11.88
CA VAL A 23 20.20 36.48 12.72
C VAL A 23 21.53 36.30 13.42
N ASN A 24 22.66 36.39 12.69
CA ASN A 24 23.98 36.20 13.28
C ASN A 24 24.24 37.21 14.40
N MET A 25 23.86 38.48 14.21
CA MET A 25 23.93 39.50 15.26
C MET A 25 23.12 39.10 16.50
N LEU A 26 21.88 38.62 16.34
CA LEU A 26 21.04 38.19 17.46
C LEU A 26 21.62 36.97 18.21
N VAL A 27 22.30 36.08 17.50
CA VAL A 27 22.98 34.93 18.09
C VAL A 27 24.24 35.38 18.85
N GLU A 28 25.06 36.27 18.27
CA GLU A 28 26.29 36.78 18.87
C GLU A 28 26.04 37.67 20.11
N LEU A 29 24.91 38.37 20.17
CA LEU A 29 24.50 39.18 21.33
C LEU A 29 24.12 38.34 22.56
N GLY A 30 24.00 37.01 22.43
CA GLY A 30 23.76 36.10 23.53
C GLY A 30 25.01 35.92 24.40
N VAL A 31 25.04 36.55 25.58
CA VAL A 31 26.12 36.41 26.57
C VAL A 31 25.57 35.83 27.88
N GLN A 32 26.34 34.95 28.54
CA GLN A 32 26.04 34.40 29.88
C GLN A 32 24.67 33.69 30.01
N GLY A 33 24.32 32.82 29.06
CA GLY A 33 23.14 31.96 29.16
C GLY A 33 21.82 32.60 28.73
N LYS A 34 21.82 33.86 28.31
CA LYS A 34 20.68 34.50 27.62
C LYS A 34 20.73 34.18 26.13
N ASN A 35 19.67 33.57 25.63
CA ASN A 35 19.54 33.24 24.21
C ASN A 35 18.69 34.33 23.52
N VAL A 36 19.32 35.47 23.22
CA VAL A 36 18.66 36.67 22.65
C VAL A 36 17.96 36.33 21.33
N TYR A 37 18.55 35.48 20.50
CA TYR A 37 17.91 34.94 19.31
C TYR A 37 16.57 34.26 19.64
N ARG A 38 16.52 33.43 20.68
CA ARG A 38 15.31 32.72 21.06
C ARG A 38 14.23 33.68 21.57
N GLU A 39 14.56 34.47 22.57
CA GLU A 39 13.61 35.35 23.28
C GLU A 39 13.09 36.50 22.40
N CYS A 40 13.96 37.09 21.58
CA CYS A 40 13.60 38.26 20.77
C CYS A 40 13.10 37.90 19.37
N PHE A 41 13.36 36.69 18.87
CA PHE A 41 13.01 36.33 17.50
C PHE A 41 12.42 34.94 17.34
N GLU A 42 13.08 33.86 17.77
CA GLU A 42 12.66 32.47 17.45
C GLU A 42 11.25 32.16 17.93
N ASP A 43 10.91 32.53 19.17
CA ASP A 43 9.60 32.23 19.75
C ASP A 43 8.49 33.00 18.99
N GLN A 44 8.72 34.28 18.69
CA GLN A 44 7.78 35.10 17.89
C GLN A 44 7.68 34.62 16.43
N PHE A 45 8.80 34.15 15.86
CA PHE A 45 8.85 33.57 14.52
C PHE A 45 8.00 32.30 14.44
N LEU A 46 8.13 31.40 15.42
CA LEU A 46 7.34 30.18 15.49
C LEU A 46 5.84 30.50 15.65
N ASP A 47 5.48 31.42 16.55
CA ASP A 47 4.09 31.83 16.75
C ASP A 47 3.45 32.45 15.50
N HIS A 48 4.15 33.34 14.81
CA HIS A 48 3.67 33.92 13.55
C HIS A 48 3.55 32.85 12.46
N THR A 49 4.50 31.92 12.41
CA THR A 49 4.48 30.86 11.41
C THR A 49 3.34 29.87 11.65
N ARG A 50 3.08 29.52 12.91
CA ARG A 50 1.95 28.67 13.30
C ARG A 50 0.63 29.28 12.83
N LYS A 51 0.38 30.56 13.14
CA LYS A 51 -0.84 31.26 12.70
C LYS A 51 -0.96 31.29 11.17
N PHE A 52 0.13 31.61 10.48
CA PHE A 52 0.15 31.64 9.02
C PHE A 52 -0.22 30.28 8.40
N TYR A 53 0.37 29.19 8.89
CA TYR A 53 0.07 27.85 8.36
C TYR A 53 -1.26 27.28 8.83
N GLN A 54 -1.77 27.67 10.00
CA GLN A 54 -3.14 27.36 10.42
C GLN A 54 -4.16 27.93 9.44
N ASP A 55 -4.00 29.20 9.06
CA ASP A 55 -4.93 29.86 8.15
C ASP A 55 -4.76 29.34 6.72
N GLU A 56 -3.52 29.20 6.23
CA GLU A 56 -3.25 28.71 4.87
C GLU A 56 -3.73 27.27 4.69
N SER A 57 -3.43 26.36 5.63
CA SER A 57 -3.82 24.94 5.51
C SER A 57 -5.34 24.76 5.52
N LYS A 58 -6.05 25.44 6.43
CA LYS A 58 -7.52 25.41 6.53
C LYS A 58 -8.21 25.96 5.29
N GLN A 59 -7.70 27.07 4.76
CA GLN A 59 -8.25 27.63 3.52
C GLN A 59 -7.99 26.66 2.35
N TYR A 60 -6.77 26.14 2.24
CA TYR A 60 -6.36 25.34 1.08
C TYR A 60 -7.09 24.00 1.01
N ILE A 61 -7.28 23.30 2.15
CA ILE A 61 -7.97 22.00 2.19
C ILE A 61 -9.43 22.09 1.78
N SER A 62 -10.09 23.23 2.03
CA SER A 62 -11.50 23.44 1.67
C SER A 62 -11.73 23.71 0.18
N GLN A 63 -10.69 24.11 -0.55
CA GLN A 63 -10.78 24.61 -1.93
C GLN A 63 -10.12 23.69 -2.95
N ASN A 64 -9.27 22.76 -2.51
CA ASN A 64 -8.41 21.97 -3.39
C ASN A 64 -8.52 20.48 -3.08
N PRO A 65 -8.33 19.61 -4.08
CA PRO A 65 -8.30 18.17 -3.88
C PRO A 65 -7.07 17.74 -3.07
N CYS A 66 -7.16 16.54 -2.49
CA CYS A 66 -6.09 15.98 -1.65
C CYS A 66 -4.70 15.99 -2.34
N SER A 67 -4.60 15.59 -3.62
CA SER A 67 -3.32 15.55 -4.36
C SER A 67 -2.60 16.91 -4.35
N ASP A 68 -3.34 18.00 -4.59
CA ASP A 68 -2.76 19.34 -4.65
C ASP A 68 -2.41 19.86 -3.26
N TYR A 69 -3.23 19.53 -2.25
CA TYR A 69 -2.88 19.79 -0.86
C TYR A 69 -1.56 19.12 -0.48
N LEU A 70 -1.36 17.84 -0.82
CA LEU A 70 -0.11 17.11 -0.52
C LEU A 70 1.10 17.75 -1.21
N LYS A 71 0.98 18.15 -2.48
CA LYS A 71 2.07 18.86 -3.20
C LYS A 71 2.40 20.20 -2.54
N LYS A 72 1.38 20.94 -2.10
CA LYS A 72 1.54 22.22 -1.42
C LYS A 72 2.21 22.04 -0.06
N ALA A 73 1.78 21.06 0.74
CA ALA A 73 2.39 20.72 2.03
C ALA A 73 3.88 20.36 1.87
N GLU A 74 4.20 19.49 0.90
CA GLU A 74 5.58 19.09 0.58
C GLU A 74 6.44 20.31 0.19
N LYS A 75 5.88 21.21 -0.64
CA LYS A 75 6.54 22.46 -1.03
C LYS A 75 6.82 23.34 0.17
N ARG A 76 5.84 23.57 1.06
CA ARG A 76 5.98 24.43 2.24
C ARG A 76 7.00 23.89 3.23
N ILE A 77 6.98 22.58 3.52
CA ILE A 77 7.96 21.93 4.40
C ILE A 77 9.38 22.11 3.84
N ARG A 78 9.56 21.95 2.52
CA ARG A 78 10.85 22.17 1.86
C ARG A 78 11.30 23.63 1.92
N GLU A 79 10.39 24.57 1.67
CA GLU A 79 10.66 26.01 1.76
C GLU A 79 11.11 26.43 3.16
N GLU A 80 10.45 25.95 4.24
CA GLU A 80 10.89 26.21 5.61
C GLU A 80 12.25 25.60 5.93
N LYS A 81 12.50 24.36 5.48
CA LYS A 81 13.82 23.74 5.67
C LYS A 81 14.93 24.56 5.02
N THR A 82 14.76 24.94 3.75
CA THR A 82 15.71 25.79 3.04
C THR A 82 15.84 27.18 3.67
N ARG A 83 14.78 27.70 4.28
CA ARG A 83 14.82 28.96 5.02
C ARG A 83 15.76 28.87 6.22
N VAL A 84 15.67 27.79 6.98
CA VAL A 84 16.57 27.56 8.12
C VAL A 84 18.01 27.45 7.64
N GLU A 85 18.28 26.62 6.63
CA GLU A 85 19.63 26.40 6.08
C GLU A 85 20.28 27.69 5.54
N ASN A 86 19.48 28.61 4.98
CA ASN A 86 20.01 29.83 4.38
C ASN A 86 20.38 30.90 5.42
N TYR A 87 19.48 31.18 6.37
CA TYR A 87 19.60 32.36 7.22
C TYR A 87 19.07 32.27 8.64
N LEU A 88 18.50 31.14 9.11
CA LEU A 88 18.11 30.99 10.52
C LEU A 88 19.13 30.16 11.29
N HIS A 89 19.05 30.20 12.62
CA HIS A 89 19.90 29.38 13.47
C HIS A 89 19.45 27.90 13.43
N GLU A 90 20.40 26.96 13.53
CA GLU A 90 20.13 25.51 13.42
C GLU A 90 19.17 24.99 14.49
N SER A 91 19.12 25.63 15.67
CA SER A 91 18.17 25.29 16.76
C SER A 91 16.70 25.41 16.34
N THR A 92 16.41 26.16 15.29
CA THR A 92 15.05 26.37 14.78
C THR A 92 14.61 25.22 13.89
N MET A 93 15.53 24.41 13.36
CA MET A 93 15.24 23.36 12.37
C MET A 93 14.24 22.32 12.88
N GLU A 94 14.46 21.78 14.07
CA GLU A 94 13.58 20.76 14.66
C GLU A 94 12.20 21.34 14.97
N LYS A 95 12.16 22.51 15.62
CA LYS A 95 10.92 23.20 16.02
C LYS A 95 10.04 23.58 14.83
N ILE A 96 10.64 24.06 13.74
CA ILE A 96 9.86 24.45 12.55
C ILE A 96 9.35 23.23 11.79
N GLN A 97 10.11 22.12 11.78
CA GLN A 97 9.68 20.87 11.17
C GLN A 97 8.49 20.29 11.92
N GLU A 98 8.57 20.21 13.26
CA GLU A 98 7.45 19.78 14.10
C GLU A 98 6.21 20.64 13.87
N LEU A 99 6.36 21.98 13.86
CA LEU A 99 5.25 22.90 13.58
C LEU A 99 4.64 22.65 12.20
N CYS A 100 5.45 22.47 11.16
CA CYS A 100 4.93 22.17 9.83
C CYS A 100 4.21 20.82 9.78
N ASP A 101 4.74 19.81 10.46
CA ASP A 101 4.15 18.48 10.53
C ASP A 101 2.84 18.48 11.32
N GLU A 102 2.75 19.28 12.39
CA GLU A 102 1.51 19.52 13.11
C GLU A 102 0.45 20.16 12.20
N GLU A 103 0.76 21.33 11.63
CA GLU A 103 -0.23 22.17 10.95
C GLU A 103 -0.62 21.65 9.57
N TRP A 104 0.33 21.12 8.79
CA TRP A 104 0.03 20.60 7.44
C TRP A 104 -0.45 19.15 7.45
N ILE A 105 -0.04 18.34 8.44
CA ILE A 105 -0.32 16.90 8.44
C ILE A 105 -1.25 16.52 9.60
N LEU A 106 -0.82 16.68 10.86
CA LEU A 106 -1.54 16.15 12.02
C LEU A 106 -2.94 16.74 12.22
N VAL A 107 -3.14 18.03 11.92
CA VAL A 107 -4.47 18.66 12.05
C VAL A 107 -5.45 18.11 11.02
N HIS A 108 -4.98 17.80 9.81
CA HIS A 108 -5.84 17.58 8.64
C HIS A 108 -5.83 16.14 8.10
N TYR A 109 -4.98 15.25 8.60
CA TYR A 109 -4.79 13.90 8.04
C TYR A 109 -6.10 13.12 7.91
N LYS A 110 -6.99 13.16 8.91
CA LYS A 110 -8.29 12.47 8.83
C LYS A 110 -9.14 13.00 7.68
N THR A 111 -9.22 14.32 7.55
CA THR A 111 -9.96 14.98 6.47
C THR A 111 -9.37 14.62 5.11
N LEU A 112 -8.05 14.59 4.97
CA LEU A 112 -7.37 14.21 3.73
C LEU A 112 -7.60 12.74 3.37
N ILE A 113 -7.58 11.84 4.35
CA ILE A 113 -7.80 10.41 4.15
C ILE A 113 -9.25 10.14 3.70
N HIS A 114 -10.21 10.76 4.38
CA HIS A 114 -11.66 10.53 4.17
C HIS A 114 -12.31 11.53 3.20
N MET A 115 -11.52 12.33 2.48
CA MET A 115 -12.06 13.32 1.55
C MET A 115 -12.83 12.64 0.41
N GLU A 116 -14.05 13.12 0.14
CA GLU A 116 -14.85 12.63 -0.98
C GLU A 116 -14.14 12.92 -2.31
N ASN A 117 -14.13 11.94 -3.22
CA ASN A 117 -13.59 12.02 -4.58
C ASN A 117 -12.09 12.35 -4.73
N SER A 118 -11.34 12.48 -3.64
CA SER A 118 -9.90 12.69 -3.71
C SER A 118 -9.11 12.07 -2.56
N GLY A 119 -9.79 11.52 -1.55
CA GLY A 119 -9.16 10.86 -0.42
C GLY A 119 -8.50 9.53 -0.76
N CYS A 120 -8.03 8.84 0.27
CA CYS A 120 -7.22 7.63 0.15
C CYS A 120 -7.97 6.51 -0.59
N ALA A 121 -9.27 6.35 -0.32
CA ALA A 121 -10.12 5.37 -1.02
C ALA A 121 -10.17 5.61 -2.54
N TRP A 122 -10.40 6.87 -2.94
CA TRP A 122 -10.45 7.25 -4.35
C TRP A 122 -9.12 7.02 -5.06
N MET A 123 -8.00 7.29 -4.38
CA MET A 123 -6.66 7.05 -4.92
C MET A 123 -6.38 5.56 -5.16
N PHE A 124 -6.85 4.66 -4.29
CA PHE A 124 -6.74 3.22 -4.49
C PHE A 124 -7.61 2.72 -5.64
N GLU A 125 -8.83 3.24 -5.74
CA GLU A 125 -9.75 2.87 -6.82
C GLU A 125 -9.18 3.25 -8.20
N HIS A 126 -8.67 4.47 -8.34
CA HIS A 126 -8.18 5.05 -9.60
C HIS A 126 -6.67 4.84 -9.86
N ASP A 127 -6.02 3.95 -9.13
CA ASP A 127 -4.61 3.58 -9.32
C ASP A 127 -3.63 4.78 -9.28
N LYS A 128 -3.86 5.74 -8.38
CA LYS A 128 -3.04 6.95 -8.22
C LYS A 128 -1.77 6.70 -7.39
N VAL A 129 -0.90 5.83 -7.89
CA VAL A 129 0.37 5.44 -7.25
C VAL A 129 1.24 6.65 -6.82
N PRO A 130 1.45 7.70 -7.66
CA PRO A 130 2.31 8.82 -7.29
C PRO A 130 1.73 9.70 -6.17
N ASP A 131 0.41 9.78 -6.08
CA ASP A 131 -0.25 10.55 -5.02
C ASP A 131 -0.21 9.77 -3.69
N LEU A 132 -0.40 8.44 -3.74
CA LEU A 132 -0.22 7.55 -2.59
C LEU A 132 1.22 7.56 -2.07
N GLU A 133 2.23 7.58 -2.96
CA GLU A 133 3.64 7.68 -2.56
C GLU A 133 3.91 9.00 -1.82
N ARG A 134 3.40 10.12 -2.34
CA ARG A 134 3.53 11.42 -1.69
C ARG A 134 2.81 11.46 -0.35
N MET A 135 1.60 10.90 -0.28
CA MET A 135 0.85 10.77 0.97
C MET A 135 1.66 9.99 2.00
N TYR A 136 2.22 8.84 1.61
CA TYR A 136 3.06 8.04 2.50
C TYR A 136 4.32 8.78 2.96
N ALA A 137 5.02 9.46 2.06
CA ALA A 137 6.22 10.22 2.40
C ALA A 137 5.93 11.33 3.42
N LEU A 138 4.81 12.05 3.27
CA LEU A 138 4.39 13.06 4.24
C LEU A 138 3.94 12.42 5.55
N PHE A 139 3.07 11.41 5.50
CA PHE A 139 2.47 10.81 6.70
C PHE A 139 3.46 9.99 7.51
N SER A 140 4.53 9.47 6.88
CA SER A 140 5.63 8.82 7.60
C SER A 140 6.36 9.72 8.59
N ARG A 141 6.22 11.05 8.45
CA ARG A 141 6.75 12.05 9.38
C ARG A 141 5.98 12.04 10.71
N VAL A 142 4.72 11.60 10.69
CA VAL A 142 3.83 11.51 11.85
C VAL A 142 3.26 10.09 11.97
N PRO A 143 3.92 9.17 12.71
CA PRO A 143 3.60 7.73 12.71
C PRO A 143 2.14 7.38 13.02
N LEU A 144 1.43 8.20 13.81
CA LEU A 144 0.02 8.03 14.11
C LEU A 144 -0.86 8.00 12.85
N THR A 145 -0.51 8.81 11.85
CA THR A 145 -1.32 9.00 10.64
C THR A 145 -1.30 7.77 9.73
N LEU A 146 -0.19 7.02 9.74
CA LEU A 146 -0.05 5.79 8.97
C LEU A 146 -1.06 4.71 9.38
N LYS A 147 -1.45 4.66 10.66
CA LYS A 147 -2.43 3.68 11.15
C LYS A 147 -3.81 3.87 10.51
N GLU A 148 -4.23 5.11 10.29
CA GLU A 148 -5.50 5.38 9.60
C GLU A 148 -5.42 5.05 8.12
N VAL A 149 -4.29 5.33 7.45
CA VAL A 149 -4.09 4.93 6.04
C VAL A 149 -4.13 3.41 5.89
N GLN A 150 -3.49 2.67 6.80
CA GLN A 150 -3.55 1.20 6.83
C GLN A 150 -4.98 0.71 6.96
N LYS A 151 -5.74 1.28 7.90
CA LYS A 151 -7.15 0.93 8.09
C LYS A 151 -7.97 1.17 6.83
N VAL A 152 -7.85 2.34 6.21
CA VAL A 152 -8.58 2.66 4.97
C VAL A 152 -8.16 1.74 3.82
N MET A 153 -6.87 1.40 3.70
CA MET A 153 -6.41 0.42 2.72
C MET A 153 -7.07 -0.95 2.94
N MET A 154 -7.13 -1.41 4.19
CA MET A 154 -7.79 -2.68 4.54
C MET A 154 -9.28 -2.65 4.19
N ASP A 155 -9.98 -1.57 4.55
CA ASP A 155 -11.41 -1.39 4.28
C ASP A 155 -11.69 -1.38 2.77
N CYS A 156 -10.93 -0.59 2.00
CA CYS A 156 -11.06 -0.51 0.54
C CYS A 156 -10.80 -1.87 -0.12
N MET A 157 -9.78 -2.59 0.34
CA MET A 157 -9.46 -3.91 -0.19
C MET A 157 -10.55 -4.93 0.13
N CYS A 158 -11.10 -4.89 1.35
CA CYS A 158 -12.19 -5.78 1.73
C CYS A 158 -13.47 -5.46 0.97
N GLU A 159 -13.71 -4.19 0.63
CA GLU A 159 -14.85 -3.76 -0.19
C GLU A 159 -14.68 -4.21 -1.63
N ALA A 160 -13.56 -3.89 -2.27
CA ALA A 160 -13.25 -4.38 -3.62
C ALA A 160 -13.25 -5.91 -3.70
N GLY A 161 -12.79 -6.59 -2.65
CA GLY A 161 -12.88 -8.05 -2.52
C GLY A 161 -14.32 -8.54 -2.48
N ARG A 162 -15.18 -7.91 -1.66
CA ARG A 162 -16.62 -8.25 -1.60
C ARG A 162 -17.32 -8.01 -2.94
N ASP A 163 -16.97 -6.96 -3.65
CA ASP A 163 -17.56 -6.67 -4.97
C ASP A 163 -17.19 -7.75 -5.98
N VAL A 164 -15.95 -8.24 -5.96
CA VAL A 164 -15.52 -9.40 -6.76
C VAL A 164 -16.29 -10.67 -6.36
N LEU A 165 -16.53 -10.90 -5.06
CA LEU A 165 -17.24 -12.09 -4.56
C LEU A 165 -18.75 -12.09 -4.91
N ASN A 166 -19.35 -10.91 -5.02
CA ASN A 166 -20.78 -10.74 -5.28
C ASN A 166 -21.11 -10.49 -6.76
N ASP A 167 -20.10 -10.34 -7.62
CA ASP A 167 -20.27 -10.12 -9.05
C ASP A 167 -20.93 -11.35 -9.73
N PRO A 168 -22.18 -11.23 -10.21
CA PRO A 168 -22.95 -12.36 -10.73
C PRO A 168 -22.39 -12.92 -12.04
N GLU A 169 -21.55 -12.18 -12.77
CA GLU A 169 -20.89 -12.69 -13.98
C GLU A 169 -19.64 -13.49 -13.61
N LYS A 170 -18.83 -12.99 -12.67
CA LYS A 170 -17.60 -13.67 -12.24
C LYS A 170 -17.88 -14.91 -11.40
N VAL A 171 -18.95 -14.89 -10.59
CA VAL A 171 -19.36 -16.05 -9.78
C VAL A 171 -19.77 -17.25 -10.63
N LYS A 172 -20.23 -17.04 -11.87
CA LYS A 172 -20.64 -18.14 -12.76
C LYS A 172 -19.46 -18.92 -13.32
N ASP A 173 -18.30 -18.28 -13.44
CA ASP A 173 -17.10 -18.88 -13.99
C ASP A 173 -15.97 -18.95 -12.94
N PRO A 174 -15.64 -20.15 -12.43
CA PRO A 174 -14.56 -20.34 -11.45
C PRO A 174 -13.22 -19.76 -11.90
N VAL A 175 -12.95 -19.75 -13.22
CA VAL A 175 -11.68 -19.22 -13.73
C VAL A 175 -11.64 -17.70 -13.60
N SER A 176 -12.65 -17.01 -14.11
CA SER A 176 -12.79 -15.55 -14.00
C SER A 176 -12.82 -15.07 -12.54
N PHE A 177 -13.45 -15.82 -11.64
CA PHE A 177 -13.48 -15.51 -10.21
C PHE A 177 -12.08 -15.50 -9.59
N ILE A 178 -11.30 -16.57 -9.77
CA ILE A 178 -9.96 -16.68 -9.19
C ILE A 178 -9.00 -15.68 -9.85
N THR A 179 -9.10 -15.47 -11.17
CA THR A 179 -8.32 -14.45 -11.86
C THR A 179 -8.60 -13.04 -11.31
N ALA A 180 -9.85 -12.70 -11.00
CA ALA A 180 -10.18 -11.41 -10.40
C ALA A 180 -9.58 -11.23 -8.99
N ILE A 181 -9.59 -12.29 -8.16
CA ILE A 181 -8.93 -12.28 -6.84
C ILE A 181 -7.42 -12.09 -6.98
N LEU A 182 -6.79 -12.78 -7.93
CA LEU A 182 -5.36 -12.64 -8.22
C LEU A 182 -5.02 -11.21 -8.69
N HIS A 183 -5.79 -10.65 -9.62
CA HIS A 183 -5.61 -9.27 -10.07
C HIS A 183 -5.74 -8.26 -8.91
N LEU A 184 -6.72 -8.47 -8.02
CA LEU A 184 -6.87 -7.63 -6.83
C LEU A 184 -5.63 -7.73 -5.93
N LYS A 185 -5.13 -8.94 -5.68
CA LYS A 185 -3.90 -9.15 -4.90
C LYS A 185 -2.70 -8.44 -5.51
N HIS A 186 -2.48 -8.61 -6.81
CA HIS A 186 -1.38 -7.96 -7.52
C HIS A 186 -1.48 -6.43 -7.50
N LYS A 187 -2.70 -5.87 -7.64
CA LYS A 187 -2.95 -4.42 -7.56
C LYS A 187 -2.50 -3.86 -6.21
N TYR A 188 -2.91 -4.49 -5.11
CA TYR A 188 -2.52 -4.00 -3.78
C TYR A 188 -1.07 -4.31 -3.39
N ASP A 189 -0.50 -5.43 -3.86
CA ASP A 189 0.95 -5.69 -3.72
C ASP A 189 1.77 -4.60 -4.40
N ARG A 190 1.33 -4.15 -5.58
CA ARG A 190 1.96 -3.04 -6.30
C ARG A 190 1.93 -1.76 -5.48
N PHE A 191 0.80 -1.40 -4.86
CA PHE A 191 0.73 -0.22 -4.00
C PHE A 191 1.68 -0.31 -2.80
N VAL A 192 1.75 -1.46 -2.15
CA VAL A 192 2.66 -1.66 -1.01
C VAL A 192 4.13 -1.56 -1.42
N LYS A 193 4.46 -2.07 -2.61
CA LYS A 193 5.81 -2.02 -3.16
C LYS A 193 6.22 -0.61 -3.61
N GLU A 194 5.39 0.00 -4.44
CA GLU A 194 5.71 1.27 -5.13
C GLU A 194 5.43 2.49 -4.23
N SER A 195 4.26 2.55 -3.57
CA SER A 195 3.86 3.73 -2.78
C SER A 195 4.33 3.66 -1.32
N PHE A 196 4.37 2.47 -0.72
CA PHE A 196 4.63 2.31 0.73
C PHE A 196 6.02 1.76 1.07
N LYS A 197 6.95 1.74 0.09
CA LYS A 197 8.37 1.33 0.25
C LYS A 197 8.52 -0.02 0.95
N GLU A 198 7.64 -0.97 0.64
CA GLU A 198 7.63 -2.32 1.24
C GLU A 198 7.52 -2.32 2.78
N SER A 199 6.79 -1.37 3.35
CA SER A 199 6.58 -1.29 4.80
C SER A 199 5.94 -2.57 5.35
N LYS A 200 6.57 -3.14 6.38
CA LYS A 200 6.12 -4.39 7.03
C LYS A 200 4.70 -4.27 7.60
N ASP A 201 4.36 -3.10 8.14
CA ASP A 201 3.03 -2.87 8.72
C ASP A 201 1.95 -2.88 7.64
N PHE A 202 2.23 -2.27 6.47
CA PHE A 202 1.32 -2.31 5.33
C PHE A 202 1.23 -3.70 4.70
N GLN A 203 2.33 -4.45 4.65
CA GLN A 203 2.30 -5.86 4.23
C GLN A 203 1.45 -6.72 5.19
N LEU A 204 1.54 -6.48 6.49
CA LEU A 204 0.73 -7.19 7.49
C LEU A 204 -0.76 -6.84 7.34
N ALA A 205 -1.08 -5.55 7.23
CA ALA A 205 -2.44 -5.06 6.99
C ALA A 205 -3.03 -5.67 5.72
N LEU A 206 -2.24 -5.73 4.64
CA LEU A 206 -2.63 -6.35 3.37
C LEU A 206 -2.97 -7.84 3.54
N LYS A 207 -2.11 -8.60 4.24
CA LYS A 207 -2.32 -10.02 4.51
C LYS A 207 -3.62 -10.24 5.29
N GLN A 208 -3.84 -9.45 6.34
CA GLN A 208 -5.05 -9.54 7.18
C GLN A 208 -6.32 -9.20 6.40
N ALA A 209 -6.30 -8.15 5.57
CA ALA A 209 -7.44 -7.80 4.73
C ALA A 209 -7.74 -8.88 3.70
N PHE A 210 -6.70 -9.42 3.03
CA PHE A 210 -6.85 -10.50 2.06
C PHE A 210 -7.48 -11.74 2.68
N GLU A 211 -6.94 -12.19 3.82
CA GLU A 211 -7.48 -13.34 4.55
C GLU A 211 -8.93 -13.08 5.01
N SER A 212 -9.25 -11.86 5.44
CA SER A 212 -10.56 -11.52 5.96
C SER A 212 -11.68 -11.59 4.92
N PHE A 213 -11.45 -11.12 3.68
CA PHE A 213 -12.50 -11.22 2.66
C PHE A 213 -12.49 -12.58 1.95
N LEU A 214 -11.32 -13.18 1.72
CA LEU A 214 -11.19 -14.44 0.99
C LEU A 214 -11.95 -15.58 1.68
N ASN A 215 -11.87 -15.64 3.02
CA ASN A 215 -12.49 -16.68 3.83
C ASN A 215 -13.96 -16.39 4.20
N LYS A 216 -14.56 -15.31 3.70
CA LYS A 216 -16.01 -15.08 3.85
C LYS A 216 -16.84 -15.93 2.88
N ASP A 217 -16.25 -16.34 1.77
CA ASP A 217 -16.91 -17.14 0.75
C ASP A 217 -16.37 -18.56 0.72
N THR A 218 -17.21 -19.52 1.15
CA THR A 218 -16.88 -20.95 1.20
C THR A 218 -16.66 -21.56 -0.19
N ARG A 219 -17.08 -20.87 -1.27
CA ARG A 219 -16.86 -21.32 -2.66
C ARG A 219 -15.42 -21.15 -3.10
N THR A 220 -14.65 -20.28 -2.45
CA THR A 220 -13.27 -19.97 -2.82
C THR A 220 -12.40 -21.22 -2.90
N ALA A 221 -12.50 -22.12 -1.92
CA ALA A 221 -11.73 -23.37 -1.89
C ALA A 221 -12.04 -24.26 -3.11
N GLN A 222 -13.32 -24.42 -3.43
CA GLN A 222 -13.76 -25.20 -4.60
C GLN A 222 -13.31 -24.55 -5.91
N TYR A 223 -13.50 -23.24 -6.06
CA TYR A 223 -13.18 -22.53 -7.31
C TYR A 223 -11.68 -22.49 -7.55
N LEU A 224 -10.87 -22.38 -6.49
CA LEU A 224 -9.42 -22.49 -6.59
C LEU A 224 -9.00 -23.86 -7.14
N SER A 225 -9.64 -24.95 -6.69
CA SER A 225 -9.36 -26.30 -7.19
C SER A 225 -9.76 -26.48 -8.67
N LEU A 226 -10.87 -25.87 -9.08
CA LEU A 226 -11.34 -25.87 -10.48
C LEU A 226 -10.41 -25.05 -11.39
N TYR A 227 -9.92 -23.92 -10.90
CA TYR A 227 -8.93 -23.11 -11.61
C TYR A 227 -7.66 -23.93 -11.88
N VAL A 228 -7.16 -24.65 -10.88
CA VAL A 228 -5.99 -25.53 -11.05
C VAL A 228 -6.25 -26.63 -12.08
N ASP A 229 -7.41 -27.29 -12.03
CA ASP A 229 -7.78 -28.31 -13.02
C ASP A 229 -7.85 -27.74 -14.44
N ASP A 230 -8.38 -26.53 -14.63
CA ASP A 230 -8.42 -25.84 -15.92
C ASP A 230 -7.00 -25.54 -16.45
N GLN A 231 -6.08 -25.05 -15.60
CA GLN A 231 -4.70 -24.80 -16.01
C GLN A 231 -4.00 -26.08 -16.47
N PHE A 232 -4.15 -27.18 -15.73
CA PHE A 232 -3.58 -28.47 -16.13
C PHE A 232 -4.18 -28.99 -17.44
N ARG A 233 -5.51 -28.85 -17.65
CA ARG A 233 -6.16 -29.26 -18.91
C ARG A 233 -5.69 -28.43 -20.10
N LYS A 234 -5.50 -27.12 -19.93
CA LYS A 234 -4.93 -26.25 -20.97
C LYS A 234 -3.51 -26.67 -21.34
N GLY A 235 -2.69 -27.01 -20.34
CA GLY A 235 -1.36 -27.60 -20.54
C GLY A 235 -1.42 -28.93 -21.32
N LEU A 236 -2.32 -29.85 -20.95
CA LEU A 236 -2.49 -31.13 -21.66
C LEU A 236 -2.93 -30.97 -23.12
N LYS A 237 -3.73 -29.94 -23.41
CA LYS A 237 -4.20 -29.62 -24.77
C LYS A 237 -3.18 -28.81 -25.58
N GLY A 238 -2.03 -28.47 -25.01
CA GLY A 238 -1.03 -27.61 -25.66
C GLY A 238 -1.51 -26.17 -25.90
N MET A 239 -2.53 -25.72 -25.16
CA MET A 239 -3.10 -24.36 -25.28
C MET A 239 -2.31 -23.32 -24.48
N SER A 240 -1.36 -23.76 -23.63
CA SER A 240 -0.49 -22.94 -22.79
C SER A 240 0.90 -23.56 -22.74
N SER A 241 1.94 -22.73 -22.64
CA SER A 241 3.31 -23.25 -22.48
C SER A 241 3.52 -23.83 -21.09
N ASP A 242 4.51 -24.70 -20.94
CA ASP A 242 4.86 -25.25 -19.63
C ASP A 242 5.20 -24.15 -18.61
N ALA A 243 5.85 -23.07 -19.04
CA ALA A 243 6.18 -21.93 -18.18
C ALA A 243 4.93 -21.15 -17.71
N ASP A 244 3.93 -20.99 -18.58
CA ASP A 244 2.68 -20.29 -18.23
C ASP A 244 1.88 -21.05 -17.17
N VAL A 245 1.84 -22.39 -17.30
CA VAL A 245 1.20 -23.26 -16.33
C VAL A 245 1.90 -23.14 -14.97
N ASP A 246 3.23 -23.16 -14.95
CA ASP A 246 4.00 -23.06 -13.69
C ASP A 246 3.78 -21.70 -13.01
N ALA A 247 3.80 -20.59 -13.77
CA ALA A 247 3.51 -19.26 -13.25
C ALA A 247 2.07 -19.14 -12.69
N ALA A 248 1.10 -19.78 -13.33
CA ALA A 248 -0.28 -19.83 -12.83
C ALA A 248 -0.39 -20.63 -11.53
N LEU A 249 0.36 -21.74 -11.40
CA LEU A 249 0.38 -22.55 -10.18
C LEU A 249 1.03 -21.82 -9.01
N GLU A 250 2.09 -21.03 -9.23
CA GLU A 250 2.68 -20.18 -8.17
C GLU A 250 1.69 -19.12 -7.64
N GLN A 251 0.88 -18.54 -8.54
CA GLN A 251 -0.20 -17.63 -8.16
C GLN A 251 -1.27 -18.32 -7.32
N VAL A 252 -1.64 -19.57 -7.67
CA VAL A 252 -2.55 -20.38 -6.86
C VAL A 252 -1.98 -20.64 -5.47
N VAL A 253 -0.71 -21.02 -5.36
CA VAL A 253 -0.05 -21.24 -4.06
C VAL A 253 -0.12 -19.97 -3.20
N THR A 254 -0.01 -18.80 -3.82
CA THR A 254 -0.14 -17.51 -3.15
C THR A 254 -1.53 -17.34 -2.52
N VAL A 255 -2.61 -17.63 -3.27
CA VAL A 255 -4.00 -17.56 -2.74
C VAL A 255 -4.26 -18.65 -1.71
N PHE A 256 -3.80 -19.87 -1.97
CA PHE A 256 -3.97 -21.02 -1.09
C PHE A 256 -3.39 -20.79 0.31
N ARG A 257 -2.27 -20.06 0.42
CA ARG A 257 -1.66 -19.73 1.71
C ARG A 257 -2.61 -18.95 2.63
N PHE A 258 -3.54 -18.18 2.09
CA PHE A 258 -4.51 -17.37 2.83
C PHE A 258 -5.86 -18.07 3.04
N LEU A 259 -6.04 -19.28 2.50
CA LEU A 259 -7.27 -20.04 2.63
C LEU A 259 -7.32 -20.75 4.00
N GLN A 260 -8.45 -20.69 4.70
CA GLN A 260 -8.70 -21.41 5.95
C GLN A 260 -9.18 -22.84 5.69
N ASP A 261 -10.13 -23.01 4.75
CA ASP A 261 -10.73 -24.31 4.39
C ASP A 261 -9.86 -25.14 3.45
N LYS A 262 -8.63 -25.42 3.87
CA LYS A 262 -7.62 -26.12 3.06
C LYS A 262 -7.96 -27.59 2.83
N ASP A 263 -8.63 -28.22 3.78
CA ASP A 263 -9.17 -29.57 3.70
C ASP A 263 -10.27 -29.68 2.63
N VAL A 264 -11.13 -28.67 2.53
CA VAL A 264 -12.14 -28.57 1.47
C VAL A 264 -11.47 -28.47 0.10
N PHE A 265 -10.46 -27.61 -0.04
CA PHE A 265 -9.66 -27.53 -1.27
C PHE A 265 -9.02 -28.87 -1.61
N GLU A 266 -8.38 -29.53 -0.64
CA GLU A 266 -7.70 -30.82 -0.84
C GLU A 266 -8.67 -31.89 -1.35
N ASN A 267 -9.87 -31.97 -0.75
CA ASN A 267 -10.90 -32.92 -1.16
C ASN A 267 -11.33 -32.71 -2.62
N PHE A 268 -11.63 -31.47 -3.03
CA PHE A 268 -11.98 -31.18 -4.41
C PHE A 268 -10.80 -31.41 -5.36
N TYR A 269 -9.59 -31.00 -4.97
CA TYR A 269 -8.38 -31.21 -5.75
C TYR A 269 -8.13 -32.70 -6.02
N LYS A 270 -8.21 -33.56 -4.99
CA LYS A 270 -8.09 -35.03 -5.13
C LYS A 270 -9.13 -35.59 -6.08
N GLN A 271 -10.39 -35.13 -6.00
CA GLN A 271 -11.44 -35.56 -6.92
C GLN A 271 -11.16 -35.16 -8.37
N HIS A 272 -10.71 -33.93 -8.61
CA HIS A 272 -10.36 -33.44 -9.94
C HIS A 272 -9.14 -34.15 -10.51
N LEU A 273 -8.11 -34.35 -9.70
CA LEU A 273 -6.91 -35.12 -10.05
C LEU A 273 -7.27 -36.56 -10.43
N ALA A 274 -8.05 -37.26 -9.60
CA ALA A 274 -8.48 -38.63 -9.87
C ALA A 274 -9.25 -38.72 -11.20
N ARG A 275 -10.17 -37.79 -11.45
CA ARG A 275 -10.89 -37.72 -12.74
C ARG A 275 -9.93 -37.48 -13.90
N ARG A 276 -8.97 -36.58 -13.77
CA ARG A 276 -7.97 -36.28 -14.82
C ARG A 276 -7.07 -37.47 -15.11
N LEU A 277 -6.64 -38.20 -14.09
CA LEU A 277 -5.85 -39.43 -14.25
C LEU A 277 -6.66 -40.54 -14.92
N LEU A 278 -7.91 -40.75 -14.51
CA LEU A 278 -8.79 -41.78 -15.08
C LEU A 278 -9.21 -41.47 -16.52
N THR A 279 -9.49 -40.20 -16.83
CA THR A 279 -9.83 -39.76 -18.20
C THR A 279 -8.60 -39.64 -19.10
N GLY A 280 -7.42 -39.33 -18.54
CA GLY A 280 -6.14 -39.25 -19.24
C GLY A 280 -5.60 -40.59 -19.73
N GLN A 281 -6.09 -41.73 -19.19
CA GLN A 281 -5.77 -43.06 -19.72
C GLN A 281 -6.36 -43.33 -21.12
N LEU A 282 -7.20 -42.45 -21.67
CA LEU A 282 -7.76 -42.57 -23.02
C LEU A 282 -7.01 -41.78 -24.11
N GLN A 283 -5.84 -41.18 -23.82
CA GLN A 283 -4.96 -40.57 -24.83
C GLN A 283 -3.52 -41.12 -24.68
N PRO A 284 -2.87 -41.62 -25.76
CA PRO A 284 -1.59 -42.32 -25.63
C PRO A 284 -0.45 -41.40 -25.18
N TRP A 285 0.37 -41.93 -24.27
CA TRP A 285 1.69 -41.47 -23.78
C TRP A 285 2.39 -40.38 -24.61
N SER A 286 2.06 -39.11 -24.36
CA SER A 286 2.83 -37.95 -24.82
C SER A 286 3.71 -37.41 -23.70
N HIS A 287 4.82 -36.76 -24.05
CA HIS A 287 5.74 -36.11 -23.09
C HIS A 287 5.03 -35.08 -22.19
N LEU A 288 3.94 -34.47 -22.68
CA LEU A 288 3.12 -33.51 -21.92
C LEU A 288 2.41 -34.16 -20.72
N CYS A 289 1.95 -35.41 -20.82
CA CYS A 289 1.34 -36.11 -19.70
C CYS A 289 2.34 -36.37 -18.56
N ARG A 290 3.60 -36.73 -18.88
CA ARG A 290 4.65 -36.92 -17.87
C ARG A 290 5.12 -35.60 -17.24
N SER A 291 5.17 -34.52 -18.02
CA SER A 291 5.47 -33.17 -17.52
C SER A 291 4.40 -32.73 -16.51
N ASN A 292 3.11 -32.84 -16.88
CA ASN A 292 2.01 -32.47 -15.99
C ASN A 292 1.88 -33.36 -14.75
N GLN A 293 2.15 -34.66 -14.85
CA GLN A 293 2.15 -35.53 -13.67
C GLN A 293 3.27 -35.15 -12.68
N ARG A 294 4.47 -34.76 -13.16
CA ARG A 294 5.53 -34.22 -12.31
C ARG A 294 5.14 -32.87 -11.68
N LYS A 295 4.45 -32.01 -12.42
CA LYS A 295 3.95 -30.73 -11.92
C LYS A 295 2.85 -30.89 -10.88
N ASP A 296 1.96 -31.87 -11.05
CA ASP A 296 0.95 -32.24 -10.05
C ASP A 296 1.61 -32.67 -8.73
N ILE A 297 2.68 -33.48 -8.80
CA ILE A 297 3.47 -33.89 -7.62
C ILE A 297 4.18 -32.69 -6.99
N HIS A 298 4.79 -31.81 -7.79
CA HIS A 298 5.47 -30.61 -7.30
C HIS A 298 4.52 -29.61 -6.66
N PHE A 299 3.34 -29.38 -7.26
CA PHE A 299 2.29 -28.53 -6.72
C PHE A 299 1.74 -29.11 -5.42
N ALA A 300 1.41 -30.42 -5.39
CA ALA A 300 1.00 -31.11 -4.17
C ALA A 300 2.06 -30.97 -3.06
N GLY A 301 3.35 -31.11 -3.40
CA GLY A 301 4.46 -30.88 -2.48
C GLY A 301 4.59 -29.43 -2.00
N SER A 302 4.26 -28.44 -2.82
CA SER A 302 4.29 -27.01 -2.47
C SER A 302 3.15 -26.59 -1.54
N VAL A 303 2.03 -27.31 -1.61
CA VAL A 303 0.81 -27.11 -0.82
C VAL A 303 0.86 -27.93 0.50
N ARG A 304 1.55 -29.08 0.50
CA ARG A 304 1.68 -30.02 1.63
C ARG A 304 2.06 -29.38 2.98
N PRO A 305 3.01 -28.43 3.08
CA PRO A 305 3.39 -27.81 4.36
C PRO A 305 2.28 -27.03 5.06
N TRP A 306 1.17 -26.79 4.35
CA TRP A 306 0.08 -25.95 4.80
C TRP A 306 -1.20 -26.74 5.05
N LEU A 307 -1.23 -28.05 4.73
CA LEU A 307 -2.35 -28.95 4.96
C LEU A 307 -2.35 -29.49 6.41
N PRO A 308 -3.52 -29.82 6.99
CA PRO A 308 -3.58 -30.43 8.31
C PRO A 308 -2.92 -31.82 8.33
N ASP A 309 -2.20 -32.16 9.41
CA ASP A 309 -1.36 -33.36 9.60
C ASP A 309 -2.07 -34.72 9.33
N ASN A 310 -3.40 -34.75 9.18
CA ASN A 310 -4.14 -35.97 8.82
C ASN A 310 -4.11 -36.30 7.32
N SER A 311 -3.33 -35.60 6.50
CA SER A 311 -3.16 -35.90 5.07
C SER A 311 -2.08 -36.98 4.80
N ASP A 312 -2.12 -38.11 5.49
CA ASP A 312 -1.28 -39.31 5.20
C ASP A 312 -1.77 -40.09 3.96
N THR A 313 -2.33 -39.40 2.98
CA THR A 313 -2.81 -39.98 1.72
C THR A 313 -2.52 -39.10 0.51
N ILE A 314 -1.32 -38.53 0.46
CA ILE A 314 -0.69 -38.20 -0.83
C ILE A 314 0.21 -39.41 -1.13
N PRO A 315 -0.08 -40.24 -2.17
CA PRO A 315 0.83 -41.32 -2.53
C PRO A 315 2.20 -40.73 -2.86
N GLU A 316 3.20 -41.04 -2.04
CA GLU A 316 4.60 -40.67 -2.31
C GLU A 316 5.19 -41.43 -3.51
N GLU A 317 4.46 -42.42 -4.04
CA GLU A 317 4.87 -43.18 -5.22
C GLU A 317 3.66 -43.45 -6.14
N LEU A 318 3.78 -42.96 -7.38
CA LEU A 318 3.16 -43.55 -8.57
C LEU A 318 4.22 -43.68 -9.67
#